data_AF-A0A3Q2Q8Y0-F1
#
_entry.id   AF-A0A3Q2Q8Y0-F1
#
_cell.length_a   1.000
_cell.length_b   1.000
_cell.length_c   1.000
_cell.angle_alpha   90.00
_cell.angle_beta   90.00
_cell.angle_gamma   90.00
#
_symmetry.space_group_name_H-M   'P 1'
#
loop_
_entity.id
_entity.type
_entity.pdbx_description
1 polymer ?
#
loop_
_entity_poly.entity_id
_entity_poly.type
_entity_poly.pdbx_seq_one_letter_code
_entity_poly.pdbx_strand_id
1 'polypeptide(L)'
;MFQYETHKFIKGQGSSRTFYPLVFTDTMGLEEGNNRGVHVDDIKLALKGNVKEGHKFNPVSPLTEGHPDYNPTPSDDDKVHVLVCVLSANTPQIKPSVLEKMKNVRERASELGIPQIVVITHIDEACGETEKDLKNVYKSRHLRKKMKDFSAAVGIPMNCIFPVKNYSHETNLNDDMDTLILYALRKMIDFGDDFIEKI
;
A
#
# COMPACT_ATOMS: atom_id res chain seq x y z
N MET A 1 16.15 -9.90 -6.79
CA MET A 1 14.81 -10.45 -7.02
C MET A 1 13.99 -10.10 -5.80
N PHE A 2 12.88 -9.37 -5.98
CA PHE A 2 12.05 -8.87 -4.89
C PHE A 2 11.28 -10.03 -4.24
N GLN A 3 11.15 -10.03 -2.91
CA GLN A 3 10.48 -11.08 -2.14
C GLN A 3 9.25 -10.52 -1.41
N TYR A 4 8.30 -11.39 -1.10
CA TYR A 4 7.20 -11.08 -0.20
C TYR A 4 7.76 -10.97 1.23
N GLU A 5 7.74 -9.76 1.79
CA GLU A 5 8.36 -9.46 3.09
C GLU A 5 7.35 -8.88 4.07
N THR A 6 7.45 -9.26 5.34
CA THR A 6 6.62 -8.70 6.41
C THR A 6 7.45 -7.85 7.37
N HIS A 7 6.93 -6.66 7.67
CA HIS A 7 7.54 -5.70 8.58
C HIS A 7 6.68 -5.55 9.83
N LYS A 8 7.27 -5.85 10.99
CA LYS A 8 6.63 -5.77 12.30
C LYS A 8 7.21 -4.64 13.13
N PHE A 9 6.36 -3.93 13.87
CA PHE A 9 6.79 -2.86 14.76
C PHE A 9 7.05 -3.37 16.16
N ILE A 10 8.24 -3.07 16.67
CA ILE A 10 8.72 -3.57 17.96
C ILE A 10 8.22 -2.66 19.08
N LYS A 11 7.74 -3.28 20.15
CA LYS A 11 7.32 -2.63 21.40
C LYS A 11 8.26 -3.07 22.54
N GLY A 12 8.78 -2.09 23.27
CA GLY A 12 9.70 -2.31 24.40
C GLY A 12 11.18 -2.42 24.00
N GLN A 13 12.03 -2.64 25.00
CA GLN A 13 13.49 -2.81 24.85
C GLN A 13 13.98 -4.04 25.63
N GLY A 14 15.13 -4.61 25.22
CA GLY A 14 15.74 -5.75 25.89
C GLY A 14 14.89 -7.02 25.83
N SER A 15 14.73 -7.70 26.97
CA SER A 15 13.98 -8.97 27.10
C SER A 15 12.46 -8.83 27.05
N SER A 16 11.92 -7.62 27.03
CA SER A 16 10.47 -7.34 26.95
C SER A 16 9.95 -7.12 25.52
N ARG A 17 10.74 -7.52 24.52
CA ARG A 17 10.50 -7.24 23.11
C ARG A 17 9.23 -7.95 22.63
N THR A 18 8.16 -7.18 22.50
CA THR A 18 6.88 -7.60 21.92
C THR A 18 6.64 -6.87 20.61
N PHE A 19 5.52 -7.13 19.94
CA PHE A 19 5.15 -6.44 18.71
C PHE A 19 3.83 -5.69 18.90
N TYR A 20 3.70 -4.55 18.22
CA TYR A 20 2.38 -3.97 18.00
C TYR A 20 1.56 -4.91 17.10
N PRO A 21 0.22 -4.96 17.26
CA PRO A 21 -0.66 -5.75 16.41
C PRO A 21 -0.86 -5.07 15.05
N LEU A 22 0.25 -4.72 14.39
CA LEU A 22 0.30 -4.07 13.10
C LEU A 22 1.48 -4.66 12.32
N VAL A 23 1.17 -5.14 11.12
CA VAL A 23 2.14 -5.74 10.21
C VAL A 23 1.95 -5.09 8.84
N PHE A 24 3.05 -4.64 8.24
CA PHE A 24 3.05 -4.29 6.82
C PHE A 24 3.59 -5.44 6.01
N THR A 25 2.98 -5.66 4.85
CA THR A 25 3.44 -6.64 3.88
C THR A 25 3.87 -5.90 2.63
N ASP A 26 5.13 -6.06 2.24
CA ASP A 26 5.67 -5.47 1.03
C ASP A 26 5.64 -6.47 -0.14
N THR A 27 5.37 -5.95 -1.33
CA THR A 27 5.20 -6.75 -2.56
C THR A 27 5.91 -6.07 -3.72
N MET A 28 6.30 -6.86 -4.72
CA MET A 28 6.87 -6.28 -5.94
C MET A 28 5.83 -5.36 -6.60
N GLY A 29 6.29 -4.23 -7.17
CA GLY A 29 5.40 -3.27 -7.82
C GLY A 29 4.71 -3.80 -9.08
N LEU A 30 3.60 -3.16 -9.46
CA LEU A 30 2.95 -3.39 -10.75
C LEU A 30 3.69 -2.60 -11.86
N GLU A 31 4.03 -3.29 -12.94
CA GLU A 31 4.73 -2.68 -14.08
C GLU A 31 3.92 -2.77 -15.38
N GLU A 32 4.23 -1.88 -16.33
CA GLU A 32 3.64 -1.86 -17.67
C GLU A 32 4.07 -3.09 -18.49
N GLY A 33 3.11 -3.71 -19.15
CA GLY A 33 3.32 -4.86 -20.04
C GLY A 33 3.03 -6.20 -19.37
N ASN A 34 3.02 -7.24 -20.21
CA ASN A 34 2.86 -8.63 -19.78
C ASN A 34 4.17 -9.12 -19.18
N ASN A 35 4.08 -10.01 -18.19
CA ASN A 35 5.23 -10.64 -17.55
C ASN A 35 6.25 -9.63 -16.99
N ARG A 36 5.74 -8.55 -16.38
CA ARG A 36 6.51 -7.52 -15.68
C ARG A 36 5.82 -7.11 -14.40
N GLY A 37 6.62 -6.78 -13.38
CA GLY A 37 6.13 -6.54 -12.03
C GLY A 37 5.60 -7.82 -11.38
N VAL A 38 4.90 -7.65 -10.26
CA VAL A 38 4.18 -8.74 -9.60
C VAL A 38 3.04 -9.28 -10.48
N HIS A 39 2.82 -10.60 -10.44
CA HIS A 39 1.66 -11.21 -11.07
C HIS A 39 0.40 -10.88 -10.24
N VAL A 40 -0.68 -10.46 -10.90
CA VAL A 40 -1.91 -10.01 -10.20
C VAL A 40 -2.48 -11.12 -9.30
N ASP A 41 -2.42 -12.37 -9.75
CA ASP A 41 -2.90 -13.49 -8.95
C ASP A 41 -2.06 -13.75 -7.69
N ASP A 42 -0.78 -13.39 -7.67
CA ASP A 42 0.02 -13.46 -6.43
C ASP A 42 -0.46 -12.44 -5.40
N ILE A 43 -0.84 -11.24 -5.84
CA ILE A 43 -1.47 -10.25 -4.94
C ILE A 43 -2.81 -10.82 -4.43
N LYS A 44 -3.63 -11.43 -5.30
CA LYS A 44 -4.91 -12.03 -4.87
C LYS A 44 -4.72 -13.18 -3.87
N LEU A 45 -3.65 -13.95 -4.00
CA LEU A 45 -3.26 -14.97 -3.02
C LEU A 45 -2.79 -14.33 -1.72
N ALA A 46 -1.99 -13.26 -1.79
CA ALA A 46 -1.55 -12.51 -0.63
C ALA A 46 -2.74 -11.92 0.15
N LEU A 47 -3.74 -11.37 -0.54
CA LEU A 47 -4.98 -10.87 0.09
C LEU A 47 -5.66 -11.93 0.96
N LYS A 48 -5.57 -13.21 0.58
CA LYS A 48 -6.15 -14.35 1.28
C LYS A 48 -5.19 -15.00 2.31
N GLY A 49 -3.97 -14.51 2.46
CA GLY A 49 -2.93 -15.10 3.32
C GLY A 49 -2.26 -16.35 2.76
N ASN A 50 -2.44 -16.63 1.47
CA ASN A 50 -1.92 -17.85 0.84
C ASN A 50 -0.43 -17.77 0.43
N VAL A 51 0.26 -16.64 0.67
CA VAL A 51 1.67 -16.42 0.30
C VAL A 51 2.54 -16.40 1.57
N LYS A 52 3.58 -17.22 1.63
CA LYS A 52 4.52 -17.26 2.76
C LYS A 52 5.60 -16.19 2.66
N GLU A 53 6.11 -15.77 3.82
CA GLU A 53 7.31 -14.92 3.96
C GLU A 53 8.48 -15.45 3.11
N GLY A 54 9.16 -14.55 2.40
CA GLY A 54 10.31 -14.87 1.55
C GLY A 54 9.96 -15.41 0.16
N HIS A 55 8.67 -15.53 -0.18
CA HIS A 55 8.27 -15.95 -1.52
C HIS A 55 8.85 -15.02 -2.59
N LYS A 56 9.51 -15.60 -3.60
CA LYS A 56 10.09 -14.85 -4.72
C LYS A 56 9.08 -14.73 -5.85
N PHE A 57 8.64 -13.50 -6.12
CA PHE A 57 7.70 -13.24 -7.20
C PHE A 57 8.29 -13.61 -8.56
N ASN A 58 7.49 -14.31 -9.36
CA ASN A 58 7.81 -14.60 -10.74
C ASN A 58 6.84 -13.81 -11.63
N PRO A 59 7.33 -12.87 -12.46
CA PRO A 59 6.45 -12.07 -13.29
C PRO A 59 5.72 -12.89 -14.37
N VAL A 60 6.25 -14.07 -14.75
CA VAL A 60 5.73 -14.90 -15.84
C VAL A 60 4.61 -15.84 -15.37
N SER A 61 4.65 -16.30 -14.12
CA SER A 61 3.71 -17.31 -13.62
C SER A 61 3.41 -17.10 -12.13
N PRO A 62 2.15 -17.16 -11.71
CA PRO A 62 1.80 -17.00 -10.31
C PRO A 62 2.21 -18.21 -9.46
N LEU A 63 2.26 -18.01 -8.15
CA LEU A 63 2.31 -19.05 -7.13
C LEU A 63 1.13 -20.01 -7.29
N THR A 64 1.41 -21.31 -7.20
CA THR A 64 0.42 -22.38 -7.39
C THR A 64 0.24 -23.20 -6.13
N GLU A 65 -0.93 -23.83 -6.00
CA GLU A 65 -1.20 -24.80 -4.93
C GLU A 65 -0.19 -25.95 -4.99
N GLY A 66 0.37 -26.32 -3.84
CA GLY A 66 1.42 -27.34 -3.73
C GLY A 66 2.85 -26.82 -3.84
N HIS A 67 3.06 -25.56 -4.22
CA HIS A 67 4.38 -24.93 -4.11
C HIS A 67 4.81 -24.79 -2.63
N PRO A 68 6.09 -24.96 -2.27
CA PRO A 68 6.55 -24.84 -0.88
C PRO A 68 6.18 -23.51 -0.20
N ASP A 69 6.19 -22.42 -0.96
CA ASP A 69 5.85 -21.07 -0.50
C ASP A 69 4.33 -20.80 -0.44
N TYR A 70 3.49 -21.74 -0.86
CA TYR A 70 2.04 -21.63 -0.75
C TYR A 70 1.57 -22.01 0.66
N ASN A 71 0.75 -21.16 1.28
CA ASN A 71 0.09 -21.44 2.55
C ASN A 71 -1.31 -22.02 2.28
N PRO A 72 -1.54 -23.33 2.50
CA PRO A 72 -2.82 -23.97 2.19
C PRO A 72 -3.93 -23.66 3.18
N THR A 73 -3.58 -23.24 4.39
CA THR A 73 -4.52 -23.03 5.49
C THR A 73 -4.21 -21.71 6.19
N PRO A 74 -4.46 -20.56 5.53
CA PRO A 74 -4.21 -19.25 6.12
C PRO A 74 -5.07 -19.03 7.36
N SER A 75 -4.42 -18.57 8.43
CA SER A 75 -5.08 -18.02 9.61
C SER A 75 -5.64 -16.62 9.31
N ASP A 76 -6.42 -16.07 10.23
CA ASP A 76 -6.92 -14.69 10.08
C ASP A 76 -5.76 -13.67 10.13
N ASP A 77 -4.74 -13.93 10.95
CA ASP A 77 -3.51 -13.12 11.02
C ASP A 77 -2.72 -13.11 9.70
N ASP A 78 -2.87 -14.15 8.87
CA ASP A 78 -2.20 -14.22 7.56
C ASP A 78 -2.92 -13.38 6.49
N LYS A 79 -4.21 -13.07 6.68
CA LYS A 79 -5.03 -12.37 5.68
C LYS A 79 -4.76 -10.87 5.69
N VAL A 80 -4.92 -10.24 4.53
CA VAL A 80 -4.78 -8.78 4.43
C VAL A 80 -6.04 -8.13 4.97
N HIS A 81 -5.86 -7.22 5.93
CA HIS A 81 -6.95 -6.45 6.54
C HIS A 81 -7.20 -5.11 5.84
N VAL A 82 -6.19 -4.55 5.18
CA VAL A 82 -6.28 -3.29 4.41
C VAL A 82 -5.38 -3.37 3.19
N LEU A 83 -5.91 -3.04 2.01
CA LEU A 83 -5.09 -2.89 0.81
C LEU A 83 -4.62 -1.44 0.67
N VAL A 84 -3.30 -1.23 0.66
CA VAL A 84 -2.68 0.08 0.46
C VAL A 84 -2.07 0.18 -0.94
N CYS A 85 -2.61 1.06 -1.79
CA CYS A 85 -2.01 1.38 -3.08
C CYS A 85 -1.06 2.57 -2.94
N VAL A 86 0.22 2.38 -3.22
CA VAL A 86 1.22 3.47 -3.19
C VAL A 86 1.43 4.03 -4.59
N LEU A 87 1.22 5.34 -4.75
CA LEU A 87 1.39 6.07 -6.01
C LEU A 87 2.33 7.25 -5.80
N SER A 88 3.09 7.63 -6.82
CA SER A 88 3.89 8.85 -6.78
C SER A 88 3.11 10.03 -7.37
N ALA A 89 3.12 11.18 -6.68
CA ALA A 89 2.56 12.42 -7.21
C ALA A 89 3.25 12.86 -8.52
N ASN A 90 4.50 12.44 -8.72
CA ASN A 90 5.29 12.73 -9.91
C ASN A 90 4.92 11.85 -11.10
N THR A 91 4.18 10.75 -10.92
CA THR A 91 3.77 9.87 -12.02
C THR A 91 2.83 10.64 -12.96
N PRO A 92 3.21 10.95 -14.21
CA PRO A 92 2.42 11.83 -15.08
C PRO A 92 1.03 11.25 -15.36
N GLN A 93 0.97 9.97 -15.71
CA GLN A 93 -0.25 9.18 -15.89
C GLN A 93 0.04 7.71 -15.59
N ILE A 94 -0.91 7.01 -14.96
CA ILE A 94 -0.84 5.56 -14.79
C ILE A 94 -1.20 4.91 -16.13
N LYS A 95 -0.34 3.99 -16.59
CA LYS A 95 -0.53 3.31 -17.87
C LYS A 95 -1.81 2.44 -17.85
N PRO A 96 -2.57 2.35 -18.96
CA PRO A 96 -3.79 1.55 -19.01
C PRO A 96 -3.62 0.10 -18.55
N SER A 97 -2.53 -0.55 -18.93
CA SER A 97 -2.23 -1.94 -18.51
C SER A 97 -2.01 -2.07 -17.00
N VAL A 98 -1.41 -1.06 -16.36
CA VAL A 98 -1.27 -1.02 -14.89
C VAL A 98 -2.61 -0.74 -14.23
N LEU A 99 -3.43 0.16 -14.78
CA LEU A 99 -4.78 0.42 -14.28
C LEU A 99 -5.67 -0.83 -14.34
N GLU A 100 -5.55 -1.63 -15.39
CA GLU A 100 -6.24 -2.92 -15.48
C GLU A 100 -5.79 -3.89 -14.38
N LYS A 101 -4.48 -4.02 -14.14
CA LYS A 101 -3.95 -4.83 -13.03
C LYS A 101 -4.46 -4.33 -11.67
N MET A 102 -4.40 -3.02 -11.42
CA MET A 102 -4.92 -2.40 -10.19
C MET A 102 -6.43 -2.64 -10.02
N LYS A 103 -7.21 -2.51 -11.11
CA LYS A 103 -8.65 -2.78 -11.12
C LYS A 103 -8.94 -4.23 -10.71
N ASN A 104 -8.24 -5.20 -11.29
CA ASN A 104 -8.41 -6.62 -10.96
C ASN A 104 -8.13 -6.91 -9.47
N VAL A 105 -7.08 -6.31 -8.91
CA VAL A 105 -6.76 -6.45 -7.48
C VAL A 105 -7.83 -5.78 -6.62
N ARG A 106 -8.25 -4.56 -6.97
CA ARG A 106 -9.26 -3.79 -6.25
C ARG A 106 -10.61 -4.50 -6.22
N GLU A 107 -11.05 -5.07 -7.34
CA GLU A 107 -12.28 -5.85 -7.43
C GLU A 107 -12.19 -7.07 -6.52
N ARG A 108 -11.06 -7.79 -6.53
CA ARG A 108 -10.86 -8.92 -5.62
C ARG A 108 -10.86 -8.51 -4.15
N ALA A 109 -10.22 -7.40 -3.79
CA ALA A 109 -10.25 -6.86 -2.43
C ALA A 109 -11.68 -6.50 -2.02
N SER A 110 -12.46 -5.90 -2.93
CA SER A 110 -13.87 -5.53 -2.69
C SER A 110 -14.77 -6.74 -2.47
N GLU A 111 -14.58 -7.83 -3.23
CA GLU A 111 -15.27 -9.11 -3.01
C GLU A 111 -14.99 -9.70 -1.64
N LEU A 112 -13.79 -9.49 -1.10
CA LEU A 112 -13.37 -9.92 0.23
C LEU A 112 -13.79 -8.94 1.33
N GLY A 113 -14.42 -7.81 0.98
CA GLY A 113 -14.76 -6.74 1.93
C GLY A 113 -13.56 -5.94 2.44
N ILE A 114 -12.36 -6.18 1.89
CA ILE A 114 -11.12 -5.55 2.35
C ILE A 114 -11.15 -4.05 1.98
N PRO A 115 -11.04 -3.13 2.95
CA PRO A 115 -10.95 -1.70 2.68
C PRO A 115 -9.69 -1.37 1.88
N GLN A 116 -9.81 -0.40 0.99
CA GLN A 116 -8.75 0.02 0.08
C GLN A 116 -8.43 1.49 0.27
N ILE A 117 -7.16 1.82 0.39
CA ILE A 117 -6.68 3.19 0.50
C ILE A 117 -5.56 3.47 -0.50
N VAL A 118 -5.33 4.75 -0.79
CA VAL A 118 -4.22 5.21 -1.60
C VAL A 118 -3.30 6.07 -0.75
N VAL A 119 -2.01 5.82 -0.82
CA VAL A 119 -0.97 6.72 -0.31
C VAL A 119 -0.29 7.38 -1.51
N ILE A 120 -0.34 8.71 -1.58
CA ILE A 120 0.38 9.48 -2.61
C ILE A 120 1.68 9.98 -2.01
N THR A 121 2.79 9.55 -2.58
CA THR A 121 4.16 9.88 -2.18
C THR A 121 4.74 11.02 -3.01
N HIS A 122 5.90 11.56 -2.60
CA HIS A 122 6.66 12.58 -3.34
C HIS A 122 5.86 13.87 -3.64
N ILE A 123 4.97 14.26 -2.71
CA ILE A 123 4.07 15.40 -2.89
C ILE A 123 4.80 16.74 -2.91
N ASP A 124 5.97 16.82 -2.29
CA ASP A 124 6.85 17.98 -2.27
C ASP A 124 7.49 18.23 -3.63
N GLU A 125 7.88 17.18 -4.34
CA GLU A 125 8.47 17.28 -5.69
C GLU A 125 7.41 17.61 -6.77
N ALA A 126 6.16 17.23 -6.55
CA ALA A 126 5.09 17.42 -7.53
C ALA A 126 4.56 18.87 -7.59
N CYS A 127 4.74 19.66 -6.54
CA CYS A 127 4.19 21.02 -6.49
C CYS A 127 5.05 21.96 -5.63
N GLY A 128 5.48 23.08 -6.22
CA GLY A 128 6.25 24.09 -5.49
C GLY A 128 5.53 24.73 -4.29
N GLU A 129 4.20 24.58 -4.15
CA GLU A 129 3.48 25.01 -2.94
C GLU A 129 3.76 24.08 -1.75
N THR A 130 3.78 22.76 -2.00
CA THR A 130 4.05 21.73 -0.99
C THR A 130 5.55 21.52 -0.76
N GLU A 131 6.38 21.81 -1.76
CA GLU A 131 7.83 21.93 -1.61
C GLU A 131 8.21 23.01 -0.60
N LYS A 132 7.59 24.20 -0.72
CA LYS A 132 7.88 25.36 0.13
C LYS A 132 7.34 25.19 1.55
N ASP A 133 6.12 24.68 1.67
CA ASP A 133 5.46 24.47 2.96
C ASP A 133 4.46 23.31 2.85
N LEU A 134 4.80 22.21 3.52
CA LEU A 134 4.04 20.96 3.51
C LEU A 134 2.62 21.15 4.08
N LYS A 135 2.38 22.18 4.89
CA LYS A 135 1.04 22.55 5.42
C LYS A 135 0.07 22.96 4.32
N ASN A 136 0.57 23.23 3.11
CA ASN A 136 -0.25 23.52 1.95
C ASN A 136 -0.73 22.26 1.21
N VAL A 137 -0.42 21.05 1.68
CA VAL A 137 -0.82 19.78 1.05
C VAL A 137 -2.31 19.74 0.68
N TYR A 138 -3.22 20.08 1.59
CA TYR A 138 -4.67 20.10 1.32
C TYR A 138 -5.18 21.42 0.72
N LYS A 139 -4.32 22.44 0.61
CA LYS A 139 -4.64 23.74 -0.01
C LYS A 139 -4.23 23.80 -1.48
N SER A 140 -3.22 23.02 -1.86
CA SER A 140 -2.68 23.02 -3.21
C SER A 140 -3.71 22.58 -4.23
N ARG A 141 -3.96 23.44 -5.22
CA ARG A 141 -4.86 23.12 -6.33
C ARG A 141 -4.30 22.02 -7.21
N HIS A 142 -2.98 21.99 -7.40
CA HIS A 142 -2.29 20.99 -8.19
C HIS A 142 -2.46 19.61 -7.55
N LEU A 143 -2.10 19.47 -6.27
CA LEU A 143 -2.20 18.19 -5.59
C LEU A 143 -3.65 17.70 -5.47
N ARG A 144 -4.59 18.61 -5.20
CA ARG A 144 -6.02 18.27 -5.20
C ARG A 144 -6.51 17.75 -6.55
N LYS A 145 -6.03 18.32 -7.66
CA LYS A 145 -6.35 17.81 -9.01
C LYS A 145 -5.74 16.41 -9.19
N LYS A 146 -4.48 16.23 -8.80
CA LYS A 146 -3.79 14.94 -8.88
C LYS A 146 -4.50 13.83 -8.11
N MET A 147 -4.94 14.13 -6.89
CA MET A 147 -5.75 13.20 -6.07
C MET A 147 -7.05 12.81 -6.78
N LYS A 148 -7.75 13.77 -7.41
CA LYS A 148 -8.98 13.49 -8.17
C LYS A 148 -8.71 12.59 -9.38
N ASP A 149 -7.63 12.86 -10.10
CA ASP A 149 -7.23 12.07 -11.26
C ASP A 149 -6.90 10.64 -10.84
N PHE A 150 -6.17 10.45 -9.74
CA PHE A 150 -5.92 9.11 -9.18
C PHE A 150 -7.18 8.45 -8.68
N SER A 151 -8.05 9.15 -7.93
CA SER A 151 -9.34 8.63 -7.47
C SER A 151 -10.17 8.08 -8.63
N ALA A 152 -10.29 8.85 -9.71
CA ALA A 152 -11.01 8.42 -10.91
C ALA A 152 -10.35 7.23 -11.61
N ALA A 153 -9.01 7.23 -11.72
CA ALA A 153 -8.29 6.18 -12.42
C ALA A 153 -8.30 4.85 -11.66
N VAL A 154 -8.07 4.88 -10.35
CA VAL A 154 -7.96 3.69 -9.51
C VAL A 154 -9.26 3.31 -8.83
N GLY A 155 -10.34 4.08 -9.01
CA GLY A 155 -11.67 3.79 -8.47
C GLY A 155 -11.75 3.78 -6.94
N ILE A 156 -10.82 4.45 -6.25
CA ILE A 156 -10.82 4.59 -4.79
C ILE A 156 -11.32 6.00 -4.44
N PRO A 157 -12.28 6.15 -3.51
CA PRO A 157 -12.83 7.46 -3.13
C PRO A 157 -11.78 8.45 -2.63
N MET A 158 -11.99 9.74 -2.89
CA MET A 158 -11.09 10.83 -2.48
C MET A 158 -10.79 10.87 -0.97
N ASN A 159 -11.74 10.49 -0.12
CA ASN A 159 -11.59 10.44 1.33
C ASN A 159 -10.74 9.24 1.81
N CYS A 160 -10.34 8.34 0.90
CA CYS A 160 -9.42 7.24 1.15
C CYS A 160 -8.04 7.47 0.51
N ILE A 161 -7.72 8.72 0.13
CA ILE A 161 -6.44 9.09 -0.48
C ILE A 161 -5.66 10.00 0.47
N PHE A 162 -4.46 9.56 0.85
CA PHE A 162 -3.62 10.20 1.85
C PHE A 162 -2.28 10.65 1.23
N PRO A 163 -2.07 11.95 1.05
CA PRO A 163 -0.79 12.48 0.58
C PRO A 163 0.26 12.48 1.69
N VAL A 164 1.48 12.03 1.38
CA VAL A 164 2.65 11.98 2.27
C VAL A 164 3.90 12.45 1.55
N LYS A 165 4.83 13.03 2.30
CA LYS A 165 6.20 13.27 1.85
C LYS A 165 7.09 12.13 2.35
N ASN A 166 8.01 11.68 1.51
CA ASN A 166 8.94 10.61 1.84
C ASN A 166 10.12 11.16 2.62
N TYR A 167 10.61 10.39 3.60
CA TYR A 167 11.94 10.61 4.17
C TYR A 167 12.99 10.17 3.15
N SER A 168 13.65 11.15 2.51
CA SER A 168 14.63 10.88 1.45
C SER A 168 15.99 11.53 1.70
N HIS A 169 16.00 12.76 2.21
CA HIS A 169 17.21 13.54 2.49
C HIS A 169 17.27 14.06 3.93
N GLU A 170 16.14 14.02 4.65
CA GLU A 170 16.04 14.38 6.05
C GLU A 170 16.79 13.36 6.92
N THR A 171 17.63 13.87 7.81
CA THR A 171 18.40 13.05 8.76
C THR A 171 17.74 12.95 10.13
N ASN A 172 16.76 13.82 10.41
CA ASN A 172 16.02 13.88 11.66
C ASN A 172 14.52 13.83 11.37
N LEU A 173 13.75 13.51 12.41
CA LEU A 173 12.29 13.61 12.39
C LEU A 173 11.84 15.03 12.07
N ASN A 174 10.73 15.13 11.33
CA ASN A 174 10.13 16.38 10.92
C ASN A 174 8.63 16.34 11.23
N ASP A 175 8.18 17.21 12.12
CA ASP A 175 6.80 17.23 12.61
C ASP A 175 5.75 17.32 11.49
N ASP A 176 6.00 18.10 10.44
CA ASP A 176 5.06 18.26 9.34
C ASP A 176 4.97 16.98 8.50
N MET A 177 6.10 16.29 8.26
CA MET A 177 6.14 15.00 7.58
C MET A 177 5.52 13.89 8.42
N ASP A 178 5.89 13.82 9.69
CA ASP A 178 5.40 12.84 10.65
C ASP A 178 3.90 12.98 10.84
N THR A 179 3.37 14.20 10.87
CA THR A 179 1.92 14.43 10.95
C THR A 179 1.17 13.76 9.79
N LEU A 180 1.69 13.85 8.55
CA LEU A 180 1.04 13.22 7.40
C LEU A 180 1.17 11.70 7.42
N ILE A 181 2.36 11.19 7.75
CA ILE A 181 2.62 9.74 7.82
C ILE A 181 1.80 9.09 8.94
N LEU A 182 1.79 9.68 10.13
CA LEU A 182 1.03 9.19 11.28
C LEU A 182 -0.48 9.32 11.04
N TYR A 183 -0.94 10.35 10.33
CA TYR A 183 -2.34 10.45 9.93
C TYR A 183 -2.75 9.33 8.96
N ALA A 184 -1.92 9.05 7.94
CA ALA A 184 -2.17 7.95 7.01
C ALA A 184 -2.14 6.59 7.73
N LEU A 185 -1.18 6.38 8.63
CA LEU A 185 -1.06 5.19 9.45
C LEU A 185 -2.28 5.00 10.35
N ARG A 186 -2.72 6.06 11.04
CA ARG A 186 -3.92 6.02 11.86
C ARG A 186 -5.13 5.63 11.04
N LYS A 187 -5.26 6.15 9.81
CA LYS A 187 -6.36 5.78 8.92
C LYS A 187 -6.29 4.31 8.50
N MET A 188 -5.10 3.78 8.19
CA MET A 188 -4.92 2.34 7.95
C MET A 188 -5.41 1.50 9.14
N ILE A 189 -5.06 1.89 10.37
CA ILE A 189 -5.50 1.20 11.58
C ILE A 189 -7.02 1.31 11.73
N ASP A 190 -7.59 2.51 11.64
CA ASP A 190 -9.05 2.73 11.75
C ASP A 190 -9.81 1.82 10.74
N PHE A 191 -9.37 1.75 9.48
CA PHE A 191 -9.99 0.89 8.46
C PHE A 191 -9.80 -0.60 8.75
N GLY A 192 -8.63 -1.00 9.25
CA GLY A 192 -8.34 -2.39 9.62
C GLY A 192 -9.20 -2.86 10.79
N ASP A 193 -9.30 -2.04 11.84
CA ASP A 193 -10.14 -2.33 13.01
C ASP A 193 -11.61 -2.45 12.61
N ASP A 194 -12.14 -1.49 11.82
CA ASP A 194 -13.51 -1.53 11.28
C ASP A 194 -13.79 -2.76 10.40
N PHE A 195 -12.77 -3.36 9.79
CA PHE A 195 -12.88 -4.57 8.99
C PHE A 195 -12.84 -5.82 9.88
N ILE A 196 -11.91 -5.88 10.83
CA ILE A 196 -11.77 -6.99 11.79
C ILE A 196 -13.02 -7.13 12.65
N GLU A 197 -13.66 -6.03 13.07
CA GLU A 197 -14.93 -6.07 13.84
C GLU A 197 -16.10 -6.73 13.09
N LYS A 198 -15.98 -6.92 11.78
CA LYS A 198 -17.01 -7.53 10.92
C LYS A 198 -16.73 -8.99 10.57
N ILE A 199 -15.54 -9.51 10.90
CA ILE A 199 -15.12 -10.89 10.67
C ILE A 199 -15.45 -11.74 11.91
#